data_AF-A0A562GH43-F1
#
_entry.id   AF-A0A562GH43-F1
#
_cell.length_a   1.000
_cell.length_b   1.000
_cell.length_c   1.000
_cell.angle_alpha   90.00
_cell.angle_beta   90.00
_cell.angle_gamma   90.00
#
_symmetry.space_group_name_H-M   'P 1'
#
loop_
_entity.id
_entity.type
_entity.pdbx_description
1 polymer ?
#
loop_
_entity_poly.entity_id
_entity_poly.type
_entity_poly.pdbx_seq_one_letter_code
_entity_poly.pdbx_strand_id
1 'polypeptide(L)'
;MAYTTAELVLGKSRLDNEPDFDVSQAIADAQARIDTKLRKRYKVPFTDPVPPIICSIATCFAAGFAIEKDYSNRAEKNEPYLAEVLIKRAEADLQDILDNALLDGMEGVAYAPPPPVEPAELARPAMRTTTPRPSEMEKVLGRW
;
A
#
# COMPACT_ATOMS: atom_id res chain seq x y z
N MET A 1 -1.15 -1.49 16.43
CA MET A 1 0.23 -0.99 16.50
C MET A 1 0.45 -0.07 15.32
N ALA A 2 1.19 1.02 15.52
CA ALA A 2 1.62 1.90 14.44
C ALA A 2 2.83 1.28 13.72
N TYR A 3 3.00 1.59 12.44
CA TYR A 3 4.14 1.12 11.64
C TYR A 3 5.45 1.85 11.95
N THR A 4 5.40 2.95 12.70
CA THR A 4 6.58 3.74 13.08
C THR A 4 6.43 4.30 14.49
N THR A 5 7.54 4.78 15.06
CA THR A 5 7.62 5.37 16.40
C THR A 5 7.74 6.89 16.30
N ALA A 6 7.27 7.59 17.34
CA ALA A 6 7.36 9.05 17.40
C ALA A 6 8.81 9.56 17.30
N GLU A 7 9.75 8.86 17.92
CA GLU A 7 11.18 9.20 17.89
C GLU A 7 11.76 9.25 16.47
N LEU A 8 11.43 8.26 15.64
CA LEU A 8 11.91 8.20 14.25
C LEU A 8 11.30 9.32 13.40
N VAL A 9 10.03 9.65 13.64
CA VAL A 9 9.33 10.72 12.93
C VAL A 9 9.93 12.07 13.29
N LEU A 10 10.10 12.37 14.58
CA LEU A 10 10.67 13.63 15.06
C LEU A 10 12.11 13.84 14.57
N GLY A 11 12.94 12.80 14.61
CA GLY A 11 14.32 12.87 14.09
C GLY A 11 14.37 13.14 12.58
N LYS A 12 13.37 12.67 11.83
CA LYS A 12 13.31 12.87 10.37
C LYS A 12 12.69 14.20 9.96
N SER A 13 11.73 14.71 10.75
CA SER A 13 11.09 16.00 10.53
C SER A 13 11.93 17.19 10.99
N ARG A 14 13.00 16.97 11.79
CA ARG A 14 13.79 18.02 12.46
C ARG A 14 12.94 18.88 13.40
N LEU A 15 11.85 18.30 13.93
CA LEU A 15 10.99 18.89 14.96
C LEU A 15 11.37 18.36 16.36
N ASP A 16 12.54 17.78 16.50
CA ASP A 16 13.14 17.27 17.74
C ASP A 16 13.28 18.36 18.82
N ASN A 17 13.29 19.63 18.41
CA ASN A 17 13.39 20.78 19.30
C ASN A 17 12.03 21.30 19.80
N GLU A 18 10.91 20.72 19.35
CA GLU A 18 9.55 21.12 19.77
C GLU A 18 8.93 20.04 20.68
N PRO A 19 9.09 20.15 22.02
CA PRO A 19 8.73 19.09 22.96
C PRO A 19 7.22 18.82 23.03
N ASP A 20 6.39 19.79 22.62
CA ASP A 20 4.93 19.68 22.67
C ASP A 20 4.31 19.29 21.31
N PHE A 21 5.14 18.99 20.28
CA PHE A 21 4.62 18.67 18.96
C PHE A 21 4.08 17.24 18.88
N ASP A 22 2.77 17.10 18.82
CA ASP A 22 2.09 15.81 18.73
C ASP A 22 2.08 15.24 17.30
N VAL A 23 2.95 14.24 17.07
CA VAL A 23 3.06 13.48 15.81
C VAL A 23 2.07 12.30 15.71
N SER A 24 1.28 12.01 16.76
CA SER A 24 0.39 10.84 16.78
C SER A 24 -0.61 10.84 15.63
N GLN A 25 -1.17 12.01 15.32
CA GLN A 25 -2.10 12.19 14.20
C GLN A 25 -1.42 11.99 12.85
N ALA A 26 -0.21 12.54 12.66
CA ALA A 26 0.55 12.38 11.43
C ALA A 26 0.91 10.90 11.18
N ILE A 27 1.21 10.14 12.24
CA ILE A 27 1.45 8.70 12.18
C ILE A 27 0.16 7.95 11.77
N ALA A 28 -0.99 8.31 12.35
CA ALA A 28 -2.27 7.70 12.02
C ALA A 28 -2.66 7.97 10.54
N ASP A 29 -2.47 9.20 10.07
CA ASP A 29 -2.74 9.60 8.69
C ASP A 29 -1.81 8.89 7.70
N ALA A 30 -0.52 8.77 8.04
CA ALA A 30 0.45 8.00 7.27
C ALA A 30 0.04 6.53 7.16
N GLN A 31 -0.34 5.90 8.28
CA GLN A 31 -0.81 4.53 8.30
C GLN A 31 -2.08 4.34 7.44
N ALA A 32 -3.06 5.23 7.58
CA ALA A 32 -4.29 5.16 6.80
C ALA A 32 -4.03 5.27 5.29
N ARG A 33 -3.10 6.13 4.87
CA ARG A 33 -2.71 6.31 3.46
C ARG A 33 -2.02 5.07 2.90
N ILE A 34 -1.09 4.49 3.66
CA ILE A 34 -0.40 3.24 3.29
C ILE A 34 -1.40 2.09 3.17
N ASP A 35 -2.25 1.90 4.18
CA ASP A 35 -3.26 0.85 4.20
C ASP A 35 -4.22 0.96 3.03
N THR A 36 -4.68 2.18 2.71
CA THR A 36 -5.59 2.42 1.59
C THR A 36 -4.98 1.97 0.26
N LYS A 37 -3.69 2.22 0.05
CA LYS A 37 -3.01 1.84 -1.19
C LYS A 37 -2.68 0.34 -1.24
N LEU A 38 -2.19 -0.23 -0.15
CA LEU A 38 -1.73 -1.62 -0.09
C LEU A 38 -2.87 -2.63 0.05
N ARG A 39 -4.06 -2.22 0.54
CA ARG A 39 -5.26 -3.09 0.64
C ARG A 39 -5.66 -3.75 -0.67
N LYS A 40 -5.25 -3.19 -1.82
CA LYS A 40 -5.51 -3.77 -3.14
C LYS A 40 -4.88 -5.14 -3.35
N ARG A 41 -3.72 -5.39 -2.71
CA ARG A 41 -2.92 -6.62 -2.90
C ARG A 41 -2.65 -7.35 -1.60
N TYR A 42 -2.46 -6.62 -0.50
CA TYR A 42 -2.04 -7.15 0.78
C TYR A 42 -3.12 -6.99 1.84
N LYS A 43 -3.12 -7.92 2.80
CA LYS A 43 -3.96 -7.85 3.99
C LYS A 43 -3.38 -6.78 4.92
N VAL A 44 -4.15 -5.72 5.11
CA VAL A 44 -3.83 -4.60 6.00
C VAL A 44 -4.88 -4.48 7.12
N PRO A 45 -4.53 -3.99 8.32
CA PRO A 45 -3.20 -3.54 8.72
C PRO A 45 -2.20 -4.71 8.88
N PHE A 46 -0.91 -4.44 8.69
CA PHE A 46 0.14 -5.45 8.87
C PHE A 46 0.25 -5.85 10.34
N THR A 47 0.47 -7.15 10.58
CA THR A 47 0.76 -7.71 11.90
C THR A 47 2.26 -7.92 12.08
N ASP A 48 2.73 -7.91 13.32
CA ASP A 48 4.16 -8.06 13.64
C ASP A 48 4.71 -9.40 13.10
N PRO A 49 5.84 -9.42 12.36
CA PRO A 49 6.73 -8.30 12.03
C PRO A 49 6.20 -7.39 10.91
N VAL A 50 6.24 -6.08 11.13
CA VAL A 50 5.99 -5.10 10.06
C VAL A 50 7.24 -5.01 9.17
N PRO A 51 7.12 -5.13 7.83
CA PRO A 51 8.28 -5.08 6.96
C PRO A 51 9.06 -3.76 7.11
N PRO A 52 10.42 -3.80 7.21
CA PRO A 52 11.23 -2.61 7.42
C PRO A 52 11.02 -1.51 6.36
N ILE A 53 10.72 -1.91 5.13
CA ILE A 53 10.43 -1.00 4.01
C ILE A 53 9.15 -0.19 4.33
N ILE A 54 8.12 -0.84 4.87
CA ILE A 54 6.87 -0.17 5.28
C ILE A 54 7.13 0.78 6.46
N CYS A 55 7.96 0.39 7.42
CA CYS A 55 8.36 1.28 8.52
C CYS A 55 9.05 2.55 8.00
N SER A 56 9.96 2.41 7.02
CA SER A 56 10.65 3.54 6.39
C SER A 56 9.69 4.49 5.67
N ILE A 57 8.76 3.94 4.88
CA ILE A 57 7.75 4.70 4.13
C ILE A 57 6.79 5.41 5.10
N ALA A 58 6.31 4.70 6.13
CA ALA A 58 5.47 5.29 7.17
C ALA A 58 6.15 6.46 7.88
N THR A 59 7.44 6.33 8.15
CA THR A 59 8.24 7.41 8.75
C THR A 59 8.36 8.61 7.82
N CYS A 60 8.55 8.41 6.50
CA CYS A 60 8.59 9.51 5.52
C CYS A 60 7.25 10.26 5.44
N PHE A 61 6.13 9.54 5.34
CA PHE A 61 4.80 10.17 5.30
C PHE A 61 4.50 10.92 6.59
N ALA A 62 4.72 10.28 7.74
CA ALA A 62 4.45 10.89 9.04
C ALA A 62 5.33 12.14 9.26
N ALA A 63 6.59 12.11 8.84
CA ALA A 63 7.47 13.29 8.91
C ALA A 63 6.99 14.41 7.99
N GLY A 64 6.59 14.10 6.76
CA GLY A 64 6.00 15.07 5.83
C GLY A 64 4.76 15.74 6.41
N PHE A 65 3.80 14.97 6.90
CA PHE A 65 2.56 15.49 7.50
C PHE A 65 2.81 16.26 8.80
N ALA A 66 3.76 15.83 9.62
CA ALA A 66 4.17 16.57 10.81
C ALA A 66 4.69 17.96 10.44
N ILE A 67 5.56 18.04 9.43
CA ILE A 67 6.07 19.32 8.93
C ILE A 67 4.93 20.18 8.35
N GLU A 68 4.06 19.62 7.50
CA GLU A 68 2.92 20.37 6.94
C GLU A 68 2.01 20.96 8.04
N LYS A 69 1.74 20.19 9.09
CA LYS A 69 0.93 20.61 10.22
C LYS A 69 1.60 21.72 11.04
N ASP A 70 2.90 21.58 11.32
CA ASP A 70 3.68 22.63 11.98
C ASP A 70 3.65 23.94 11.18
N TYR A 71 3.91 23.88 9.88
CA TYR A 71 3.93 25.07 9.03
C TYR A 71 2.54 25.68 8.84
N SER A 72 1.48 24.88 8.82
CA SER A 72 0.10 25.38 8.79
C SER A 72 -0.24 26.23 10.02
N ASN A 73 0.44 25.99 11.15
CA ASN A 73 0.29 26.80 12.36
C ASN A 73 1.16 28.07 12.35
N ARG A 74 2.15 28.17 11.46
CA ARG A 74 3.04 29.33 11.34
C ARG A 74 2.44 30.38 10.40
N ALA A 75 2.75 31.66 10.66
CA ALA A 75 2.25 32.77 9.84
C ALA A 75 2.87 32.83 8.43
N GLU A 76 4.01 32.18 8.23
CA GLU A 76 4.70 32.09 6.94
C GLU A 76 4.11 30.95 6.11
N LYS A 77 3.49 31.30 4.97
CA LYS A 77 2.72 30.38 4.12
C LYS A 77 3.56 29.62 3.09
N ASN A 78 4.88 29.70 3.15
CA ASN A 78 5.71 28.95 2.22
C ASN A 78 5.80 27.51 2.71
N GLU A 79 5.14 26.61 2.00
CA GLU A 79 5.23 25.18 2.26
C GLU A 79 6.71 24.76 2.22
N PRO A 80 7.18 24.03 3.24
CA PRO A 80 8.57 23.63 3.30
C PRO A 80 8.82 22.58 2.23
N TYR A 81 9.72 22.90 1.31
CA TYR A 81 10.22 22.00 0.27
C TYR A 81 10.58 20.59 0.80
N LEU A 82 11.03 20.50 2.06
CA LEU A 82 11.34 19.24 2.72
C LEU A 82 10.11 18.33 2.89
N ALA A 83 8.94 18.86 3.26
CA ALA A 83 7.72 18.07 3.45
C ALA A 83 7.29 17.42 2.13
N GLU A 84 7.22 18.24 1.07
CA GLU A 84 6.87 17.79 -0.27
C GLU A 84 7.83 16.69 -0.77
N VAL A 85 9.14 16.86 -0.56
CA VAL A 85 10.16 15.86 -0.93
C VAL A 85 9.94 14.55 -0.19
N LEU A 86 9.64 14.59 1.11
CA LEU A 86 9.42 13.38 1.91
C LEU A 86 8.16 12.62 1.47
N ILE A 87 7.07 13.35 1.21
CA ILE A 87 5.80 12.76 0.77
C ILE A 87 5.96 12.15 -0.63
N LYS A 88 6.52 12.90 -1.59
CA LYS A 88 6.74 12.40 -2.96
C LYS A 88 7.65 11.17 -2.98
N ARG A 89 8.70 11.16 -2.16
CA ARG A 89 9.56 9.99 -2.02
C ARG A 89 8.79 8.79 -1.48
N ALA A 90 8.00 8.97 -0.42
CA ALA A 90 7.21 7.90 0.18
C ALA A 90 6.18 7.34 -0.81
N GLU A 91 5.58 8.21 -1.64
CA GLU A 91 4.66 7.80 -2.70
C GLU A 91 5.36 7.01 -3.82
N ALA A 92 6.54 7.45 -4.24
CA ALA A 92 7.33 6.73 -5.23
C ALA A 92 7.73 5.34 -4.73
N ASP A 93 8.23 5.25 -3.49
CA ASP A 93 8.60 3.97 -2.87
C ASP A 93 7.38 3.04 -2.71
N LEU A 94 6.21 3.59 -2.37
CA LEU A 94 4.97 2.82 -2.25
C LEU A 94 4.46 2.33 -3.61
N GLN A 95 4.61 3.14 -4.65
CA GLN A 95 4.26 2.77 -6.02
C GLN A 95 5.20 1.67 -6.53
N ASP A 96 6.49 1.79 -6.27
CA ASP A 96 7.50 0.78 -6.63
C ASP A 96 7.21 -0.58 -5.97
N ILE A 97 6.78 -0.59 -4.71
CA ILE A 97 6.31 -1.80 -4.03
C ILE A 97 5.15 -2.47 -4.78
N LEU A 98 4.17 -1.68 -5.23
CA LEU A 98 2.99 -2.23 -5.90
C LEU A 98 3.34 -2.78 -7.28
N ASP A 99 4.19 -2.07 -8.01
CA ASP A 99 4.59 -2.40 -9.38
C ASP A 99 5.53 -3.61 -9.42
N ASN A 100 6.51 -3.66 -8.51
CA ASN A 100 7.54 -4.71 -8.46
C ASN A 100 7.28 -5.80 -7.43
N ALA A 101 6.12 -5.78 -6.74
CA ALA A 101 5.73 -6.81 -5.79
C ALA A 101 6.74 -7.02 -4.64
N LEU A 102 7.40 -5.95 -4.20
CA LEU A 102 8.56 -6.05 -3.31
C LEU A 102 8.26 -6.65 -1.92
N LEU A 103 6.99 -6.69 -1.53
CA LEU A 103 6.57 -7.30 -0.25
C LEU A 103 6.27 -8.80 -0.35
N ASP A 104 6.26 -9.38 -1.56
CA ASP A 104 5.91 -10.77 -1.76
C ASP A 104 6.98 -11.68 -1.14
N GLY A 105 6.55 -12.59 -0.26
CA GLY A 105 7.44 -13.54 0.41
C GLY A 105 8.16 -12.99 1.66
N MET A 106 7.90 -11.74 2.06
CA MET A 106 8.37 -11.23 3.35
C MET A 106 7.54 -11.77 4.52
N GLU A 107 8.19 -11.92 5.68
CA GLU A 107 7.52 -12.29 6.92
C GLU A 107 6.48 -11.23 7.33
N GLY A 108 5.33 -11.67 7.85
CA GLY A 108 4.24 -10.77 8.25
C GLY A 108 3.34 -10.26 7.12
N VAL A 109 3.69 -10.53 5.85
CA VAL A 109 2.90 -10.11 4.68
C VAL A 109 1.98 -11.24 4.23
N ALA A 110 0.67 -11.02 4.33
CA ALA A 110 -0.34 -11.89 3.77
C ALA A 110 -1.03 -11.21 2.59
N TYR A 111 -1.37 -11.97 1.55
CA TYR A 111 -2.19 -11.45 0.46
C TYR A 111 -3.60 -11.15 0.96
N ALA A 112 -4.19 -10.08 0.43
CA ALA A 112 -5.62 -9.86 0.61
C ALA A 112 -6.38 -11.03 -0.04
N PRO A 113 -7.45 -11.55 0.58
CA PRO A 113 -8.29 -12.51 -0.10
C PRO A 113 -8.77 -11.88 -1.41
N PRO A 114 -8.83 -12.64 -2.52
CA PRO A 114 -9.41 -12.13 -3.75
C PRO A 114 -10.82 -11.61 -3.42
N PRO A 115 -11.25 -10.48 -4.04
CA PRO A 115 -12.58 -9.97 -3.79
C PRO A 115 -13.58 -11.12 -4.00
N PRO A 116 -14.58 -11.29 -3.10
CA PRO A 116 -15.59 -12.31 -3.30
C PRO A 116 -16.17 -12.08 -4.68
N VAL A 117 -15.93 -13.04 -5.57
CA VAL A 117 -16.50 -13.02 -6.91
C VAL A 117 -18.00 -12.96 -6.68
N GLU A 118 -18.63 -11.84 -7.01
CA GLU A 118 -20.08 -11.76 -6.91
C GLU A 118 -20.65 -12.95 -7.70
N PRO A 119 -21.70 -13.62 -7.22
CA PRO A 119 -22.27 -14.80 -7.86
C PRO A 119 -22.72 -14.56 -9.31
N ALA A 120 -22.73 -13.31 -9.78
CA ALA A 120 -22.93 -12.93 -11.17
C ALA A 120 -21.88 -13.49 -12.14
N GLU A 121 -20.61 -13.69 -11.75
CA GLU A 121 -19.62 -14.31 -12.66
C GLU A 121 -19.68 -15.85 -12.65
N LEU A 122 -20.14 -16.46 -11.56
CA LEU A 122 -20.50 -17.88 -11.51
C LEU A 122 -21.75 -18.20 -12.34
N ALA A 123 -22.54 -17.17 -12.67
CA ALA A 123 -23.69 -17.25 -13.56
C ALA A 123 -23.34 -17.03 -15.04
N ARG A 124 -22.05 -17.05 -15.42
CA ARG A 124 -21.72 -17.36 -16.82
C ARG A 124 -22.06 -18.83 -17.02
N PRO A 125 -23.08 -19.20 -17.82
CA PRO A 125 -23.30 -20.60 -18.13
C PRO A 125 -22.00 -21.10 -18.75
N ALA A 126 -21.38 -22.10 -18.10
CA ALA A 126 -20.31 -22.86 -18.73
C ALA A 126 -20.81 -23.21 -20.12
N MET A 127 -20.12 -22.73 -21.17
CA MET A 127 -20.45 -23.09 -22.55
C MET A 127 -20.24 -24.60 -22.67
N ARG A 128 -21.30 -25.34 -22.35
CA ARG A 128 -21.40 -26.77 -22.53
C ARG A 128 -21.56 -26.92 -24.02
N THR A 129 -20.45 -27.19 -24.70
CA THR A 129 -20.42 -27.51 -26.13
C THR A 129 -21.57 -28.47 -26.44
N THR A 130 -22.46 -28.04 -27.33
CA THR A 130 -23.67 -28.78 -27.74
C THR A 130 -23.43 -29.65 -28.97
N THR A 131 -22.18 -29.97 -29.31
CA THR A 131 -21.85 -30.92 -30.38
C THR A 131 -21.66 -32.33 -29.80
N PRO A 132 -22.69 -33.21 -29.84
CA PRO A 132 -22.59 -34.60 -29.35
C PRO A 132 -21.76 -35.52 -30.27
N ARG A 133 -21.18 -35.01 -31.37
CA ARG A 133 -20.29 -35.78 -32.24
C ARG A 133 -19.11 -34.93 -32.70
N PRO A 134 -17.86 -35.42 -32.57
CA PRO A 134 -16.71 -34.78 -33.20
C PRO A 134 -16.92 -34.77 -34.71
N SER A 135 -16.51 -33.68 -35.34
CA SER A 135 -16.59 -33.56 -36.80
C SER A 135 -15.69 -34.60 -37.47
N GLU A 136 -16.05 -35.07 -38.67
CA GLU A 136 -15.22 -36.02 -39.43
C GLU A 136 -13.79 -35.48 -39.65
N MET A 137 -13.62 -34.15 -39.67
CA MET A 137 -12.34 -33.46 -39.79
C MET A 137 -11.43 -33.65 -38.57
N GLU A 138 -11.99 -33.68 -37.35
CA GLU A 138 -11.24 -33.95 -36.11
C GLU A 138 -10.74 -35.40 -36.03
N LYS A 139 -11.48 -36.36 -36.59
CA LYS A 139 -11.05 -37.76 -36.64
C LYS A 139 -9.84 -37.99 -37.55
N VAL A 140 -9.71 -37.19 -38.62
CA VAL A 140 -8.60 -37.29 -39.57
C VAL A 140 -7.31 -36.70 -38.98
N LEU A 141 -7.44 -35.61 -38.21
CA LEU A 141 -6.30 -34.95 -37.55
C LEU A 141 -5.70 -35.74 -36.38
N GLY A 142 -6.49 -36.62 -35.73
CA GLY A 142 -6.00 -37.47 -34.63
C GLY A 142 -5.30 -38.76 -35.05
N ARG A 143 -5.08 -38.99 -36.35
CA ARG A 143 -4.48 -40.22 -36.91
C ARG A 143 -3.05 -40.06 -37.45
N TRP A 144 -2.40 -38.93 -37.18
CA TRP A 144 -0.99 -38.68 -37.52
C TRP A 144 -0.11 -38.65 -36.28
#